data_AF-A0A954SNF6-F1
#
_entry.id   AF-A0A954SNF6-F1
#
_cell.length_a   1.000
_cell.length_b   1.000
_cell.length_c   1.000
_cell.angle_alpha   90.00
_cell.angle_beta   90.00
_cell.angle_gamma   90.00
#
_symmetry.space_group_name_H-M   'P 1'
#
loop_
_entity.id
_entity.type
_entity.pdbx_description
1 polymer ?
#
loop_
_entity_poly.entity_id
_entity_poly.type
_entity_poly.pdbx_seq_one_letter_code
_entity_poly.pdbx_strand_id
1 'polypeptide(L)'
;FIWKQLGTNCENLPQAHLLIQAFNHAVRIAAPGLVFKSEAIVHPDEVNEYISLDECQLSYNPLLMALLWNSLATREVRLLRHSMGYRFAIPEGCAWVNYIRSHDDIGWTFDDGDAGALGINGYDHRRFLNQFYTGRFPGSFARGLPFQENPRTGDARISGTLASLAGLERARQDDNHAEIELSVRRILLLHAV
;
A
#
# COMPACT_ATOMS: atom_id res chain seq x y z
N PHE A 1 -3.57 12.78 10.89
CA PHE A 1 -2.56 13.55 11.68
C PHE A 1 -2.91 15.01 11.99
N ILE A 2 -3.83 15.69 11.26
CA ILE A 2 -4.06 17.14 11.39
C ILE A 2 -4.76 17.59 12.71
N TRP A 3 -5.20 16.64 13.54
CA TRP A 3 -5.80 16.90 14.84
C TRP A 3 -5.06 16.15 15.94
N LYS A 4 -4.96 16.74 17.14
CA LYS A 4 -4.20 16.20 18.28
C LYS A 4 -5.10 16.11 19.52
N GLN A 5 -5.09 14.96 20.19
CA GLN A 5 -5.85 14.73 21.41
C GLN A 5 -5.04 13.85 22.38
N LEU A 6 -4.82 14.34 23.60
CA LEU A 6 -4.12 13.61 24.64
C LEU A 6 -4.83 12.27 24.94
N GLY A 7 -4.06 11.19 25.08
CA GLY A 7 -4.59 9.85 25.32
C GLY A 7 -4.97 9.07 24.06
N THR A 8 -4.70 9.62 22.86
CA THR A 8 -4.88 8.95 21.57
C THR A 8 -3.55 8.87 20.82
N ASN A 9 -3.50 8.10 19.73
CA ASN A 9 -2.36 8.11 18.79
C ASN A 9 -2.33 9.36 17.89
N CYS A 10 -3.32 10.26 18.00
CA CYS A 10 -3.44 11.47 17.16
C CYS A 10 -3.55 11.21 15.65
N GLU A 11 -4.12 10.05 15.29
CA GLU A 11 -4.42 9.60 13.93
C GLU A 11 -5.93 9.34 13.80
N ASN A 12 -6.48 9.54 12.59
CA ASN A 12 -7.89 9.28 12.24
C ASN A 12 -8.95 9.79 13.24
N LEU A 13 -8.66 10.89 13.94
CA LEU A 13 -9.62 11.48 14.86
C LEU A 13 -10.78 12.13 14.09
N PRO A 14 -12.04 12.06 14.56
CA PRO A 14 -13.20 12.59 13.85
C PRO A 14 -13.08 14.07 13.42
N GLN A 15 -12.35 14.87 14.20
CA GLN A 15 -12.11 16.28 13.90
C GLN A 15 -11.23 16.48 12.65
N ALA A 16 -10.39 15.51 12.29
CA ALA A 16 -9.65 15.54 11.03
C ALA A 16 -10.62 15.47 9.83
N HIS A 17 -11.59 14.55 9.86
CA HIS A 17 -12.62 14.43 8.83
C HIS A 17 -13.46 15.70 8.71
N LEU A 18 -13.93 16.25 9.85
CA LEU A 18 -14.69 17.50 9.87
C LEU A 18 -13.94 18.67 9.21
N LEU A 19 -12.63 18.78 9.47
CA LEU A 19 -11.80 19.82 8.83
C LEU A 19 -11.73 19.63 7.32
N ILE A 20 -11.54 18.40 6.84
CA ILE A 20 -11.45 18.11 5.40
C ILE A 20 -12.79 18.39 4.72
N GLN A 21 -13.91 17.97 5.32
CA GLN A 21 -15.26 18.25 4.82
C GLN A 21 -15.54 19.76 4.75
N ALA A 22 -15.14 20.53 5.76
CA ALA A 22 -15.26 21.98 5.75
C ALA A 22 -14.47 22.61 4.59
N PHE A 23 -13.24 22.16 4.33
CA PHE A 23 -12.46 22.60 3.18
C PHE A 23 -13.12 22.21 1.85
N ASN A 24 -13.63 20.99 1.73
CA ASN A 24 -14.33 20.54 0.54
C ASN A 24 -15.52 21.45 0.26
N HIS A 25 -16.45 21.61 1.20
CA HIS A 25 -17.63 22.47 1.03
C HIS A 25 -17.26 23.93 0.68
N ALA A 26 -16.23 24.50 1.31
CA ALA A 26 -15.78 25.85 0.99
C ALA A 26 -15.27 25.96 -0.46
N VAL A 27 -14.48 24.98 -0.92
CA VAL A 27 -13.96 24.94 -2.28
C VAL A 27 -15.05 24.67 -3.32
N ARG A 28 -16.08 23.89 -2.99
CA ARG A 28 -17.21 23.63 -3.90
C ARG A 28 -17.94 24.90 -4.32
N ILE A 29 -17.93 25.93 -3.47
CA ILE A 29 -18.52 27.24 -3.77
C ILE A 29 -17.66 28.03 -4.77
N ALA A 30 -16.34 28.05 -4.57
CA ALA A 30 -15.43 28.94 -5.30
C ALA A 30 -14.76 28.31 -6.52
N ALA A 31 -14.52 27.00 -6.51
CA ALA A 31 -13.76 26.27 -7.52
C ALA A 31 -14.29 24.82 -7.66
N PRO A 32 -15.48 24.63 -8.25
CA PRO A 32 -16.15 23.32 -8.33
C PRO A 32 -15.36 22.25 -9.11
N GLY A 33 -14.40 22.65 -9.95
CA GLY A 33 -13.52 21.73 -10.68
C GLY A 33 -12.37 21.16 -9.83
N LEU A 34 -12.14 21.64 -8.61
CA LEU A 34 -11.12 21.10 -7.72
C LEU A 34 -11.56 19.74 -7.15
N VAL A 35 -10.61 18.84 -6.93
CA VAL A 35 -10.83 17.52 -6.30
C VAL A 35 -9.86 17.32 -5.13
N PHE A 36 -10.35 16.66 -4.10
CA PHE A 36 -9.57 16.29 -2.92
C PHE A 36 -9.09 14.85 -3.08
N LYS A 37 -7.80 14.64 -2.82
CA LYS A 37 -7.16 13.32 -2.82
C LYS A 37 -6.63 13.02 -1.42
N SER A 38 -7.19 12.02 -0.75
CA SER A 38 -6.69 11.55 0.54
C SER A 38 -5.38 10.76 0.37
N GLU A 39 -4.44 11.01 1.28
CA GLU A 39 -3.22 10.23 1.48
C GLU A 39 -3.22 9.71 2.93
N ALA A 40 -4.02 8.66 3.15
CA ALA A 40 -4.12 7.98 4.43
C ALA A 40 -3.47 6.59 4.31
N ILE A 41 -2.30 6.42 4.92
CA ILE A 41 -1.56 5.13 4.95
C ILE A 41 -1.77 4.50 6.32
N VAL A 42 -2.99 4.01 6.55
CA VAL A 42 -3.48 3.52 7.84
C VAL A 42 -4.22 2.19 7.64
N HIS A 43 -4.96 1.72 8.66
CA HIS A 43 -5.74 0.49 8.53
C HIS A 43 -6.75 0.61 7.37
N PRO A 44 -7.01 -0.44 6.57
CA PRO A 44 -7.88 -0.33 5.40
C PRO A 44 -9.29 0.20 5.69
N ASP A 45 -9.86 -0.15 6.84
CA ASP A 45 -11.16 0.39 7.28
C ASP A 45 -11.12 1.90 7.48
N GLU A 46 -10.05 2.41 8.10
CA GLU A 46 -9.87 3.85 8.34
C GLU A 46 -9.59 4.61 7.03
N VAL A 47 -8.90 4.00 6.05
CA VAL A 47 -8.71 4.62 4.72
C VAL A 47 -10.05 4.90 4.05
N ASN A 48 -11.01 3.98 4.17
CA ASN A 48 -12.33 4.09 3.56
C ASN A 48 -13.15 5.26 4.15
N GLU A 49 -12.92 5.62 5.41
CA GLU A 49 -13.63 6.72 6.08
C GLU A 49 -13.35 8.10 5.44
N TYR A 50 -12.22 8.27 4.76
CA TYR A 50 -11.89 9.52 4.07
C TYR A 50 -12.60 9.68 2.71
N ILE A 51 -13.22 8.62 2.19
CA ILE A 51 -13.67 8.55 0.80
C ILE A 51 -15.15 8.90 0.72
N SER A 52 -15.45 10.11 0.24
CA SER A 52 -16.81 10.53 -0.05
C SER A 52 -16.81 11.78 -0.94
N LEU A 53 -17.96 12.08 -1.55
CA LEU A 53 -18.12 13.30 -2.34
C LEU A 53 -17.95 14.57 -1.49
N ASP A 54 -18.32 14.50 -0.22
CA ASP A 54 -18.26 15.62 0.73
C ASP A 54 -16.92 15.72 1.48
N GLU A 55 -16.02 14.77 1.28
CA GLU A 55 -14.69 14.76 1.92
C GLU A 55 -13.55 14.64 0.90
N CYS A 56 -13.10 13.43 0.55
CA CYS A 56 -12.14 13.21 -0.55
C CYS A 56 -12.75 12.34 -1.66
N GLN A 57 -12.85 12.89 -2.87
CA GLN A 57 -13.34 12.15 -4.04
C GLN A 57 -12.32 11.13 -4.54
N LEU A 58 -11.03 11.40 -4.30
CA LEU A 58 -9.94 10.50 -4.62
C LEU A 58 -9.27 10.02 -3.33
N SER A 59 -8.77 8.80 -3.33
CA SER A 59 -7.92 8.29 -2.25
C SER A 59 -6.88 7.34 -2.80
N TYR A 60 -5.66 7.37 -2.26
CA TYR A 60 -4.70 6.31 -2.57
C TYR A 60 -5.25 4.95 -2.13
N ASN A 61 -4.96 3.90 -2.89
CA ASN A 61 -5.26 2.52 -2.50
C ASN A 61 -4.00 1.79 -2.02
N PRO A 62 -3.50 2.07 -0.79
CA PRO A 62 -2.27 1.46 -0.28
C PRO A 62 -2.42 -0.05 -0.07
N LEU A 63 -3.64 -0.52 0.24
CA LEU A 63 -3.93 -1.94 0.42
C LEU A 63 -3.72 -2.71 -0.89
N LEU A 64 -4.26 -2.22 -2.02
CA LEU A 64 -4.03 -2.86 -3.31
C LEU A 64 -2.54 -2.87 -3.65
N MET A 65 -1.85 -1.74 -3.51
CA MET A 65 -0.41 -1.64 -3.76
C MET A 65 0.39 -2.66 -2.94
N ALA A 66 0.14 -2.76 -1.63
CA ALA A 66 0.81 -3.72 -0.75
C ALA A 66 0.48 -5.17 -1.13
N LEU A 67 -0.78 -5.46 -1.49
CA LEU A 67 -1.21 -6.80 -1.86
C LEU A 67 -0.68 -7.27 -3.21
N LEU A 68 -0.46 -6.36 -4.16
CA LEU A 68 0.21 -6.66 -5.43
C LEU A 68 1.64 -7.17 -5.21
N TRP A 69 2.42 -6.46 -4.38
CA TRP A 69 3.75 -6.90 -4.00
C TRP A 69 3.70 -8.20 -3.20
N ASN A 70 2.83 -8.31 -2.20
CA ASN A 70 2.61 -9.57 -1.49
C ASN A 70 2.36 -10.76 -2.44
N SER A 71 1.49 -10.60 -3.44
CA SER A 71 1.16 -11.66 -4.38
C SER A 71 2.31 -12.01 -5.31
N LEU A 72 3.17 -11.05 -5.67
CA LEU A 72 4.42 -11.36 -6.38
C LEU A 72 5.42 -12.13 -5.52
N ALA A 73 5.56 -11.80 -4.24
CA ALA A 73 6.49 -12.50 -3.34
C ALA A 73 6.02 -13.92 -3.04
N THR A 74 4.73 -14.10 -2.73
CA THR A 74 4.14 -15.39 -2.35
C THR A 74 3.79 -16.28 -3.55
N ARG A 75 3.59 -15.68 -4.73
CA ARG A 75 2.97 -16.31 -5.91
C ARG A 75 1.52 -16.76 -5.65
N GLU A 76 0.88 -16.20 -4.62
CA GLU A 76 -0.49 -16.49 -4.26
C GLU A 76 -1.35 -15.22 -4.24
N VAL A 77 -2.58 -15.34 -4.75
CA VAL A 77 -3.54 -14.23 -4.84
C VAL A 77 -4.66 -14.32 -3.81
N ARG A 78 -4.59 -15.27 -2.86
CA ARG A 78 -5.69 -15.51 -1.90
C ARG A 78 -5.97 -14.28 -1.04
N LEU A 79 -4.93 -13.67 -0.46
CA LEU A 79 -5.07 -12.45 0.34
C LEU A 79 -5.51 -11.25 -0.50
N LEU A 80 -4.92 -11.06 -1.69
CA LEU A 80 -5.34 -10.03 -2.65
C LEU A 80 -6.84 -10.15 -2.97
N ARG A 81 -7.28 -11.35 -3.36
CA ARG A 81 -8.68 -11.64 -3.72
C ARG A 81 -9.62 -11.47 -2.53
N HIS A 82 -9.23 -11.92 -1.35
CA HIS A 82 -10.05 -11.83 -0.14
C HIS A 82 -10.29 -10.37 0.22
N SER A 83 -9.22 -9.59 0.43
CA SER A 83 -9.33 -8.20 0.85
C SER A 83 -9.98 -7.32 -0.23
N MET A 84 -9.58 -7.44 -1.50
CA MET A 84 -10.20 -6.64 -2.59
C MET A 84 -11.63 -7.05 -2.89
N GLY A 85 -12.05 -8.28 -2.54
CA GLY A 85 -13.40 -8.76 -2.76
C GLY A 85 -14.48 -7.93 -2.05
N TYR A 86 -14.12 -7.24 -0.97
CA TYR A 86 -15.07 -6.40 -0.24
C TYR A 86 -14.55 -4.99 0.09
N ARG A 87 -13.23 -4.77 0.13
CA ARG A 87 -12.62 -3.46 0.44
C ARG A 87 -12.38 -2.58 -0.78
N PHE A 88 -12.60 -3.08 -2.00
CA PHE A 88 -12.42 -2.29 -3.21
C PHE A 88 -13.62 -1.37 -3.51
N ALA A 89 -14.82 -1.76 -3.08
CA ALA A 89 -16.02 -0.96 -3.26
C ALA A 89 -15.94 0.33 -2.42
N ILE A 90 -16.19 1.46 -3.08
CA ILE A 90 -16.20 2.80 -2.48
C ILE A 90 -17.46 3.53 -2.92
N PRO A 91 -17.85 4.65 -2.27
CA PRO A 91 -19.03 5.42 -2.64
C PRO A 91 -19.03 5.84 -4.12
N GLU A 92 -20.22 5.90 -4.70
CA GLU A 92 -20.41 6.36 -6.07
C GLU A 92 -19.87 7.80 -6.26
N GLY A 93 -19.28 8.06 -7.42
CA GLY A 93 -18.65 9.36 -7.73
C GLY A 93 -17.27 9.56 -7.11
N CYS A 94 -16.75 8.58 -6.37
CA CYS A 94 -15.37 8.56 -5.87
C CYS A 94 -14.51 7.55 -6.65
N ALA A 95 -13.19 7.70 -6.59
CA ALA A 95 -12.25 6.81 -7.28
C ALA A 95 -10.97 6.55 -6.46
N TRP A 96 -10.44 5.33 -6.61
CA TRP A 96 -9.11 5.00 -6.12
C TRP A 96 -8.02 5.60 -7.03
N VAL A 97 -6.93 6.05 -6.41
CA VAL A 97 -5.64 6.28 -7.05
C VAL A 97 -4.80 5.03 -6.85
N ASN A 98 -4.87 4.12 -7.81
CA ASN A 98 -4.09 2.89 -7.82
C ASN A 98 -2.65 3.19 -8.27
N TYR A 99 -1.68 2.59 -7.59
CA TYR A 99 -0.26 2.82 -7.83
C TYR A 99 0.55 1.57 -7.46
N ILE A 100 1.74 1.45 -8.02
CA ILE A 100 2.66 0.33 -7.75
C ILE A 100 3.81 0.78 -6.84
N ARG A 101 4.31 1.99 -7.05
CA ARG A 101 5.34 2.65 -6.25
C ARG A 101 5.04 4.14 -6.16
N SER A 102 5.54 4.76 -5.10
CA SER A 102 5.51 6.20 -4.87
C SER A 102 6.92 6.70 -4.53
N HIS A 103 7.04 7.97 -4.15
CA HIS A 103 8.27 8.53 -3.62
C HIS A 103 8.65 7.95 -2.24
N ASP A 104 7.65 7.43 -1.53
CA ASP A 104 7.79 6.80 -0.23
C ASP A 104 8.10 5.30 -0.32
N ASP A 105 8.46 4.76 0.83
CA ASP A 105 8.68 3.36 1.12
C ASP A 105 7.37 2.57 1.32
N ILE A 106 7.43 1.26 1.07
CA ILE A 106 6.29 0.34 1.13
C ILE A 106 6.03 -0.08 2.59
N GLY A 107 4.82 0.20 3.07
CA GLY A 107 4.27 -0.39 4.29
C GLY A 107 3.29 -1.53 3.98
N TRP A 108 3.28 -2.56 4.83
CA TRP A 108 2.43 -3.74 4.67
C TRP A 108 1.08 -3.57 5.38
N THR A 109 0.22 -2.75 4.80
CA THR A 109 -1.04 -2.29 5.42
C THR A 109 -2.22 -3.25 5.26
N PHE A 110 -1.98 -4.54 4.99
CA PHE A 110 -3.07 -5.52 5.03
C PHE A 110 -3.54 -5.74 6.46
N ASP A 111 -4.82 -6.05 6.63
CA ASP A 111 -5.44 -6.33 7.92
C ASP A 111 -5.03 -7.72 8.45
N ASP A 112 -4.83 -7.81 9.77
CA ASP A 112 -4.52 -9.08 10.45
C ASP A 112 -5.74 -10.00 10.53
N GLY A 113 -6.96 -9.45 10.55
CA GLY A 113 -8.20 -10.21 10.45
C GLY A 113 -8.34 -10.92 9.11
N ASP A 114 -8.14 -10.19 8.01
CA ASP A 114 -8.09 -10.72 6.64
C ASP A 114 -7.04 -11.82 6.47
N ALA A 115 -5.83 -11.57 6.98
CA ALA A 115 -4.77 -12.56 6.97
C ALA A 115 -5.18 -13.80 7.77
N GLY A 116 -5.69 -13.60 8.99
CA GLY A 116 -6.13 -14.67 9.89
C GLY A 116 -7.25 -15.54 9.32
N ALA A 117 -8.21 -14.94 8.61
CA ALA A 117 -9.29 -15.66 7.92
C ALA A 117 -8.78 -16.64 6.86
N LEU A 118 -7.56 -16.43 6.34
CA LEU A 118 -6.89 -17.31 5.38
C LEU A 118 -5.83 -18.21 6.03
N GLY A 119 -5.72 -18.21 7.36
CA GLY A 119 -4.70 -18.96 8.10
C GLY A 119 -3.30 -18.36 8.00
N ILE A 120 -3.19 -17.07 7.68
CA ILE A 120 -1.91 -16.34 7.59
C ILE A 120 -1.70 -15.59 8.91
N ASN A 121 -0.57 -15.82 9.58
CA ASN A 121 -0.16 -14.97 10.70
C ASN A 121 0.38 -13.64 10.16
N GLY A 122 -0.33 -12.53 10.41
CA GLY A 122 0.02 -11.23 9.85
C GLY A 122 1.42 -10.74 10.23
N TYR A 123 1.85 -10.94 11.47
CA TYR A 123 3.19 -10.53 11.93
C TYR A 123 4.31 -11.28 11.20
N ASP A 124 4.24 -12.61 11.18
CA ASP A 124 5.24 -13.44 10.50
C ASP A 124 5.26 -13.17 8.99
N HIS A 125 4.09 -12.89 8.42
CA HIS A 125 3.95 -12.57 7.00
C HIS A 125 4.60 -11.25 6.62
N ARG A 126 4.41 -10.18 7.43
CA ARG A 126 5.12 -8.90 7.24
C ARG A 126 6.63 -9.09 7.35
N ARG A 127 7.11 -9.91 8.30
CA ARG A 127 8.53 -10.25 8.43
C ARG A 127 9.06 -10.98 7.21
N PHE A 128 8.30 -11.94 6.66
CA PHE A 128 8.63 -12.60 5.39
C PHE A 128 8.76 -11.58 4.25
N LEU A 129 7.78 -10.70 4.07
CA LEU A 129 7.80 -9.70 3.00
C LEU A 129 8.98 -8.72 3.15
N ASN A 130 9.30 -8.31 4.37
CA ASN A 130 10.48 -7.50 4.65
C ASN A 130 11.76 -8.22 4.24
N GLN A 131 11.93 -9.49 4.64
CA GLN A 131 13.11 -10.27 4.24
C GLN A 131 13.15 -10.52 2.72
N PHE A 132 12.01 -10.79 2.10
CA PHE A 132 11.91 -11.02 0.67
C PHE A 132 12.34 -9.76 -0.09
N TYR A 133 11.73 -8.61 0.17
CA TYR A 133 12.01 -7.40 -0.60
C TYR A 133 13.32 -6.71 -0.24
N THR A 134 13.94 -7.01 0.90
CA THR A 134 15.35 -6.63 1.18
C THR A 134 16.36 -7.62 0.61
N GLY A 135 15.93 -8.67 -0.09
CA GLY A 135 16.82 -9.69 -0.65
C GLY A 135 17.45 -10.62 0.39
N ARG A 136 17.01 -10.57 1.65
CA ARG A 136 17.49 -11.41 2.76
C ARG A 136 16.83 -12.79 2.79
N PHE A 137 15.70 -12.98 2.13
CA PHE A 137 15.05 -14.29 1.99
C PHE A 137 15.67 -15.11 0.85
N PRO A 138 16.08 -16.38 1.07
CA PRO A 138 16.62 -17.23 0.02
C PRO A 138 15.71 -17.35 -1.19
N GLY A 139 16.27 -17.16 -2.39
CA GLY A 139 15.50 -17.19 -3.64
C GLY A 139 14.70 -15.92 -3.96
N SER A 140 14.83 -14.85 -3.15
CA SER A 140 14.23 -13.55 -3.51
C SER A 140 14.82 -12.99 -4.80
N PHE A 141 13.96 -12.49 -5.69
CA PHE A 141 14.40 -11.73 -6.87
C PHE A 141 14.73 -10.26 -6.55
N ALA A 142 14.26 -9.75 -5.42
CA ALA A 142 14.21 -8.31 -5.16
C ALA A 142 15.57 -7.73 -4.74
N ARG A 143 15.74 -6.44 -5.07
CA ARG A 143 16.78 -5.55 -4.56
C ARG A 143 16.11 -4.33 -3.96
N GLY A 144 15.89 -4.37 -2.65
CA GLY A 144 15.34 -3.26 -1.88
C GLY A 144 16.16 -3.03 -0.62
N LEU A 145 15.87 -1.92 0.06
CA LEU A 145 16.55 -1.52 1.29
C LEU A 145 15.51 -1.41 2.42
N PRO A 146 15.87 -1.82 3.65
CA PRO A 146 15.03 -1.55 4.81
C PRO A 146 14.95 -0.04 5.06
N PHE A 147 13.78 0.43 5.48
CA PHE A 147 13.54 1.81 5.91
C PHE A 147 12.91 1.79 7.30
N GLN A 148 13.48 2.60 8.21
CA GLN A 148 13.05 2.69 9.61
C GLN A 148 12.95 1.31 10.31
N GLU A 149 13.91 0.42 10.02
CA GLU A 149 13.94 -0.92 10.62
C GLU A 149 14.12 -0.81 12.14
N ASN A 150 13.16 -1.34 12.88
CA ASN A 150 13.24 -1.48 14.32
C ASN A 150 14.00 -2.77 14.65
N PRO A 151 15.23 -2.70 15.19
CA PRO A 151 16.06 -3.88 15.42
C PRO A 151 15.50 -4.83 16.49
N ARG A 152 14.54 -4.38 17.31
CA ARG A 152 13.93 -5.22 18.36
C ARG A 152 12.76 -6.06 17.85
N THR A 153 11.95 -5.48 16.96
CA THR A 153 10.75 -6.16 16.43
C THR A 153 11.01 -6.75 15.03
N GLY A 154 12.02 -6.27 14.32
CA GLY A 154 12.22 -6.57 12.89
C GLY A 154 11.16 -5.92 12.00
N ASP A 155 10.33 -5.04 12.57
CA ASP A 155 9.41 -4.22 11.80
C ASP A 155 10.21 -3.23 10.95
N ALA A 156 9.83 -3.10 9.70
CA ALA A 156 10.50 -2.28 8.73
C ALA A 156 9.53 -2.00 7.59
N ARG A 157 9.78 -0.91 6.89
CA ARG A 157 9.19 -0.62 5.59
C ARG A 157 10.25 -0.78 4.51
N ILE A 158 9.86 -0.85 3.24
CA ILE A 158 10.80 -1.16 2.15
C ILE A 158 10.96 0.00 1.17
N SER A 159 12.20 0.47 1.04
CA SER A 159 12.62 1.35 -0.06
C SER A 159 13.10 0.55 -1.26
N GLY A 160 12.86 1.07 -2.46
CA GLY A 160 13.32 0.47 -3.71
C GLY A 160 12.52 0.95 -4.91
N THR A 161 13.16 0.98 -6.07
CA THR A 161 12.47 1.27 -7.34
C THR A 161 11.63 0.08 -7.78
N LEU A 162 10.62 0.31 -8.63
CA LEU A 162 9.81 -0.77 -9.22
C LEU A 162 10.70 -1.83 -9.88
N ALA A 163 11.67 -1.42 -10.69
CA ALA A 163 12.56 -2.33 -11.40
C ALA A 163 13.43 -3.16 -10.45
N SER A 164 14.01 -2.53 -9.42
CA SER A 164 14.84 -3.22 -8.43
C SER A 164 14.03 -4.22 -7.61
N LEU A 165 12.83 -3.82 -7.15
CA LEU A 165 11.95 -4.69 -6.36
C LEU A 165 11.35 -5.83 -7.20
N ALA A 166 11.10 -5.64 -8.50
CA ALA A 166 10.64 -6.70 -9.42
C ALA A 166 11.77 -7.64 -9.90
N GLY A 167 13.02 -7.31 -9.55
CA GLY A 167 14.21 -8.14 -9.76
C GLY A 167 15.03 -7.86 -11.01
N LEU A 168 14.72 -6.79 -11.76
CA LEU A 168 15.47 -6.43 -12.98
C LEU A 168 16.92 -6.04 -12.66
N GLU A 169 17.13 -5.31 -11.56
CA GLU A 169 18.49 -4.91 -11.12
C GLU A 169 19.38 -6.13 -10.89
N ARG A 170 18.91 -7.10 -10.09
CA ARG A 170 19.63 -8.35 -9.84
C ARG A 170 19.85 -9.12 -11.14
N ALA A 171 18.81 -9.30 -11.95
CA ALA A 171 18.89 -10.10 -13.16
C ALA A 171 19.89 -9.52 -14.19
N ARG A 172 20.03 -8.19 -14.22
CA ARG A 172 21.04 -7.48 -15.02
C ARG A 172 22.46 -7.63 -14.47
N GLN A 173 22.63 -7.57 -13.15
CA GLN A 173 23.93 -7.79 -12.49
C GLN A 173 24.43 -9.24 -12.70
N ASP A 174 23.52 -10.20 -12.65
CA ASP A 174 23.80 -11.63 -12.80
C ASP A 174 23.88 -12.06 -14.30
N ASP A 175 23.67 -11.13 -15.25
CA ASP A 175 23.53 -11.37 -16.70
C ASP A 175 22.58 -12.54 -17.06
N ASN A 176 21.51 -12.69 -16.28
CA ASN A 176 20.57 -13.80 -16.41
C ASN A 176 19.39 -13.41 -17.31
N HIS A 177 19.49 -13.73 -18.59
CA HIS A 177 18.47 -13.40 -19.59
C HIS A 177 17.06 -13.90 -19.24
N ALA A 178 16.93 -15.08 -18.63
CA ALA A 178 15.63 -15.62 -18.23
C ALA A 178 14.99 -14.81 -17.10
N GLU A 179 15.78 -14.43 -16.07
CA GLU A 179 15.28 -13.58 -14.99
C GLU A 179 15.02 -12.13 -15.42
N ILE A 180 15.77 -11.62 -16.41
CA ILE A 180 15.48 -10.34 -17.04
C ILE A 180 14.08 -10.38 -17.64
N GLU A 181 13.78 -11.40 -18.46
CA GLU A 181 12.46 -11.53 -19.08
C GLU A 181 11.35 -11.66 -18.04
N LEU A 182 11.56 -12.49 -17.00
CA LEU A 182 10.61 -12.63 -15.90
C LEU A 182 10.39 -11.31 -15.15
N SER A 183 11.46 -10.53 -14.90
CA SER A 183 11.33 -9.23 -14.23
C SER A 183 10.51 -8.22 -15.05
N VAL A 184 10.70 -8.19 -16.38
CA VAL A 184 9.89 -7.35 -17.28
C VAL A 184 8.43 -7.80 -17.25
N ARG A 185 8.16 -9.12 -17.28
CA ARG A 185 6.80 -9.65 -17.14
C ARG A 185 6.15 -9.28 -15.80
N ARG A 186 6.89 -9.30 -14.68
CA ARG A 186 6.40 -8.85 -13.36
C ARG A 186 6.05 -7.36 -13.38
N ILE A 187 6.89 -6.51 -13.98
CA ILE A 187 6.64 -5.06 -14.10
C ILE A 187 5.36 -4.80 -14.92
N LEU A 188 5.24 -5.44 -16.07
CA LEU A 188 4.06 -5.30 -16.93
C LEU A 188 2.79 -5.83 -16.24
N LEU A 189 2.89 -6.94 -15.52
CA LEU A 189 1.78 -7.49 -14.74
C LEU A 189 1.31 -6.50 -13.67
N LEU A 190 2.22 -5.89 -12.92
CA LEU A 190 1.86 -4.90 -11.89
C LEU A 190 1.16 -3.67 -12.49
N HIS A 191 1.57 -3.23 -13.69
CA HIS A 191 0.92 -2.11 -14.40
C HIS A 191 -0.41 -2.47 -15.05
N ALA A 192 -0.69 -3.76 -15.26
CA ALA A 192 -1.92 -4.22 -15.89
C ALA A 192 -3.10 -4.36 -14.91
N VAL A 193 -2.82 -4.42 -13.60
CA VAL A 193 -3.84 -4.46 -12.53
C VAL A 193 -4.25 -3.06 -12.14
#